data_AF-A0A060GLD6-F1
#
_entry.id   AF-A0A060GLD6-F1
#
_cell.length_a   1.000
_cell.length_b   1.000
_cell.length_c   1.000
_cell.angle_alpha   90.00
_cell.angle_beta   90.00
_cell.angle_gamma   90.00
#
_symmetry.space_group_name_H-M   'P 1'
#
loop_
_entity.id
_entity.type
_entity.pdbx_description
1 polymer ?
#
loop_
_entity_poly.entity_id
_entity_poly.type
_entity_poly.pdbx_seq_one_letter_code
_entity_poly.pdbx_strand_id
1 'polypeptide(L)'
;KLSRKNFETDPARKEELLMIADICQRIPAEPCKGLRDAVQAKWFTYLMCHAVDRYASGYAHKEDKVLWPYYQISVLEKSFQPMTHTDAVELIECERLKISEHGAGKSRGYREIFPGSNDLFILTVGGLNQDGTDGCNDMTDAILEAARNIRTTEPSIVFRWHSKGRLKTKRLVFECIRDGLGYPSIKHDTIGTAQMMYYGRFSQNNNGATPEEAHDWANVLCMSPGLVGRRKAQKTRSEGGGSLFPAKIMEITLANGFDWSYSNMQL
;
A
#
# COMPACT_ATOMS: atom_id res chain seq x y z
N LYS A 1 -27.98 23.54 -3.13
CA LYS A 1 -27.46 24.56 -4.08
C LYS A 1 -26.18 25.17 -3.48
N LEU A 2 -25.00 24.63 -3.81
CA LEU A 2 -23.72 25.11 -3.27
C LEU A 2 -23.32 26.44 -3.92
N SER A 3 -23.04 27.45 -3.08
CA SER A 3 -22.77 28.85 -3.42
C SER A 3 -21.35 29.15 -3.95
N ARG A 4 -20.61 28.18 -4.49
CA ARG A 4 -19.15 28.29 -4.70
C ARG A 4 -18.69 28.47 -6.16
N LYS A 5 -19.44 29.18 -7.00
CA LYS A 5 -19.01 29.38 -8.41
C LYS A 5 -17.79 30.31 -8.60
N ASN A 6 -17.32 31.03 -7.58
CA ASN A 6 -16.48 32.23 -7.82
C ASN A 6 -15.15 32.34 -7.03
N PHE A 7 -14.57 31.26 -6.50
CA PHE A 7 -13.23 31.34 -5.87
C PHE A 7 -12.08 31.13 -6.87
N GLU A 8 -12.17 30.09 -7.68
CA GLU A 8 -11.19 29.84 -8.75
C GLU A 8 -11.42 30.84 -9.89
N THR A 9 -10.35 31.27 -10.56
CA THR A 9 -10.40 32.17 -11.72
C THR A 9 -9.94 31.48 -13.00
N ASP A 10 -9.00 30.54 -12.92
CA ASP A 10 -8.51 29.78 -14.07
C ASP A 10 -9.58 28.83 -14.62
N PRO A 11 -10.03 28.99 -15.89
CA PRO A 11 -11.02 28.11 -16.50
C PRO A 11 -10.63 26.63 -16.51
N ALA A 12 -9.35 26.30 -16.75
CA ALA A 12 -8.90 24.92 -16.80
C ALA A 12 -9.02 24.26 -15.42
N ARG A 13 -8.55 24.94 -14.37
CA ARG A 13 -8.69 24.47 -12.99
C ARG A 13 -10.15 24.36 -12.55
N LYS A 14 -11.05 25.24 -13.00
CA LYS A 14 -12.49 25.13 -12.71
C LYS A 14 -13.08 23.83 -13.26
N GLU A 15 -12.78 23.51 -14.51
CA GLU A 15 -13.28 22.29 -15.15
C GLU A 15 -12.79 21.05 -14.39
N GLU A 16 -11.51 21.03 -14.04
CA GLU A 16 -10.93 19.97 -13.22
C GLU A 16 -11.59 19.85 -11.84
N LEU A 17 -11.84 20.96 -11.15
CA LEU A 17 -12.54 20.97 -9.86
C LEU A 17 -13.99 20.48 -9.96
N LEU A 18 -14.69 20.80 -11.05
CA LEU A 18 -16.04 20.29 -11.30
C LEU A 18 -16.04 18.78 -11.58
N MET A 19 -15.05 18.28 -12.32
CA MET A 19 -14.82 16.83 -12.48
C MET A 19 -14.57 16.16 -11.11
N ILE A 20 -13.68 16.71 -10.28
CA ILE A 20 -13.41 16.16 -8.93
C ILE A 20 -14.68 16.17 -8.07
N ALA A 21 -15.48 17.23 -8.15
CA ALA A 21 -16.75 17.33 -7.43
C ALA A 21 -17.75 16.26 -7.88
N ASP A 22 -17.85 15.96 -9.18
CA ASP A 22 -18.67 14.86 -9.70
C ASP A 22 -18.20 13.50 -9.18
N ILE A 23 -16.88 13.24 -9.20
CA ILE A 23 -16.31 12.00 -8.64
C ILE A 23 -16.68 11.87 -7.17
N CYS A 24 -16.48 12.92 -6.36
CA CYS A 24 -16.81 12.91 -4.93
C CYS A 24 -18.31 12.78 -4.66
N GLN A 25 -19.18 13.21 -5.58
CA GLN A 25 -20.62 13.04 -5.46
C GLN A 25 -21.05 11.58 -5.65
N ARG A 26 -20.39 10.85 -6.55
CA ARG A 26 -20.69 9.43 -6.84
C ARG A 26 -19.92 8.47 -5.94
N ILE A 27 -18.67 8.78 -5.62
CA ILE A 27 -17.72 7.86 -4.97
C ILE A 27 -17.49 8.27 -3.51
N PRO A 28 -17.55 7.34 -2.54
CA PRO A 28 -17.63 5.88 -2.69
C PRO A 28 -19.07 5.30 -2.59
N ALA A 29 -20.11 6.10 -2.83
CA ALA A 29 -21.50 5.63 -2.75
C ALA A 29 -21.85 4.63 -3.87
N GLU A 30 -21.33 4.85 -5.07
CA GLU A 30 -21.48 3.98 -6.25
C GLU A 30 -20.21 3.14 -6.51
N PRO A 31 -20.33 2.04 -7.27
CA PRO A 31 -19.17 1.35 -7.83
C PRO A 31 -18.31 2.29 -8.71
N CYS A 32 -16.99 2.21 -8.56
CA CYS A 32 -16.05 2.94 -9.40
C CYS A 32 -16.18 2.49 -10.86
N LYS A 33 -16.12 3.44 -11.80
CA LYS A 33 -16.25 3.18 -13.24
C LYS A 33 -14.98 3.46 -14.04
N GLY A 34 -13.97 4.07 -13.44
CA GLY A 34 -12.68 4.38 -14.07
C GLY A 34 -11.58 4.62 -13.04
N LEU A 35 -10.37 4.93 -13.52
CA LEU A 35 -9.18 5.01 -12.67
C LEU A 35 -9.23 6.19 -11.68
N ARG A 36 -9.74 7.36 -12.09
CA ARG A 36 -9.90 8.50 -11.18
C ARG A 36 -10.91 8.19 -10.06
N ASP A 37 -12.00 7.51 -10.40
CA ASP A 37 -12.96 7.02 -9.39
C ASP A 37 -12.27 6.08 -8.38
N ALA A 38 -11.48 5.11 -8.87
CA ALA A 38 -10.85 4.10 -8.03
C ALA A 38 -9.78 4.67 -7.09
N VAL A 39 -8.93 5.58 -7.58
CA VAL A 39 -7.91 6.26 -6.75
C VAL A 39 -8.59 7.12 -5.68
N GLN A 40 -9.65 7.85 -6.02
CA GLN A 40 -10.40 8.66 -5.05
C GLN A 40 -11.13 7.79 -4.00
N ALA A 41 -11.75 6.68 -4.42
CA ALA A 41 -12.38 5.72 -3.51
C ALA A 41 -11.37 5.12 -2.54
N LYS A 42 -10.21 4.74 -3.05
CA LYS A 42 -9.10 4.19 -2.26
C LYS A 42 -8.60 5.22 -1.25
N TRP A 43 -8.41 6.48 -1.65
CA TRP A 43 -7.98 7.54 -0.75
C TRP A 43 -9.00 7.80 0.38
N PHE A 44 -10.30 7.87 0.07
CA PHE A 44 -11.32 8.00 1.11
C PHE A 44 -11.35 6.80 2.05
N THR A 45 -11.25 5.59 1.52
CA THR A 45 -11.20 4.37 2.33
C THR A 45 -9.98 4.35 3.25
N TYR A 46 -8.81 4.73 2.73
CA TYR A 46 -7.59 4.86 3.51
C TYR A 46 -7.77 5.85 4.67
N LEU A 47 -8.26 7.07 4.40
CA LEU A 47 -8.48 8.07 5.44
C LEU A 47 -9.40 7.56 6.54
N MET A 48 -10.49 6.87 6.17
CA MET A 48 -11.40 6.28 7.15
C MET A 48 -10.72 5.20 7.99
N CYS A 49 -10.06 4.23 7.35
CA CYS A 49 -9.50 3.06 8.04
C CYS A 49 -8.20 3.33 8.81
N HIS A 50 -7.42 4.34 8.42
CA HIS A 50 -6.08 4.60 8.97
C HIS A 50 -5.97 5.85 9.83
N ALA A 51 -6.93 6.78 9.74
CA ALA A 51 -6.82 8.07 10.42
C ALA A 51 -8.10 8.49 11.15
N VAL A 52 -9.26 8.44 10.49
CA VAL A 52 -10.49 9.05 11.02
C VAL A 52 -11.21 8.14 12.01
N ASP A 53 -11.50 6.90 11.64
CA ASP A 53 -12.19 5.95 12.54
C ASP A 53 -11.27 5.50 13.66
N ARG A 54 -10.03 5.15 13.30
CA ARG A 54 -8.97 4.77 14.21
C ARG A 54 -7.62 5.02 13.56
N TYR A 55 -6.65 5.46 14.37
CA TYR A 55 -5.26 5.49 13.94
C TYR A 55 -4.76 4.06 13.64
N ALA A 56 -4.24 3.87 12.43
CA ALA A 56 -3.48 2.68 12.04
C ALA A 56 -2.35 3.09 11.09
N SER A 57 -1.10 2.80 11.49
CA SER A 57 0.06 2.89 10.59
C SER A 57 -0.09 1.89 9.43
N GLY A 58 0.60 2.13 8.32
CA GLY A 58 0.59 1.26 7.15
C GLY A 58 -0.13 1.83 5.94
N TYR A 59 0.10 1.19 4.79
CA TYR A 59 -0.63 1.44 3.54
C TYR A 59 -0.85 0.13 2.78
N ALA A 60 -1.19 -0.93 3.53
CA ALA A 60 -1.15 -2.30 3.03
C ALA A 60 -2.30 -2.61 2.07
N HIS A 61 -1.95 -2.76 0.80
CA HIS A 61 -2.81 -3.28 -0.24
C HIS A 61 -1.97 -3.73 -1.44
N LYS A 62 -2.60 -4.47 -2.36
CA LYS A 62 -1.99 -4.89 -3.62
C LYS A 62 -2.39 -3.92 -4.73
N GLU A 63 -1.72 -2.78 -4.79
CA GLU A 63 -2.17 -1.61 -5.53
C GLU A 63 -2.37 -1.88 -7.03
N ASP A 64 -1.38 -2.51 -7.66
CA ASP A 64 -1.44 -2.86 -9.08
C ASP A 64 -2.65 -3.73 -9.40
N LYS A 65 -2.94 -4.75 -8.58
CA LYS A 65 -4.11 -5.62 -8.75
C LYS A 65 -5.42 -4.90 -8.47
N VAL A 66 -5.47 -4.05 -7.44
CA VAL A 66 -6.69 -3.30 -7.06
C VAL A 66 -7.07 -2.29 -8.16
N LEU A 67 -6.08 -1.61 -8.74
CA LEU A 67 -6.30 -0.58 -9.74
C LEU A 67 -6.38 -1.11 -11.18
N TRP A 68 -5.86 -2.32 -11.45
CA TRP A 68 -5.79 -2.87 -12.81
C TRP A 68 -7.12 -2.85 -13.58
N PRO A 69 -8.27 -3.29 -13.04
CA PRO A 69 -9.52 -3.25 -13.80
C PRO A 69 -9.91 -1.83 -14.25
N TYR A 70 -9.63 -0.83 -13.40
CA TYR A 70 -9.96 0.56 -13.67
C TYR A 70 -8.95 1.22 -14.62
N TYR A 71 -7.68 0.81 -14.54
CA TYR A 71 -6.67 1.15 -15.52
C TYR A 71 -7.03 0.63 -16.91
N GLN A 72 -7.50 -0.62 -17.02
CA GLN A 72 -7.95 -1.18 -18.31
C GLN A 72 -9.08 -0.34 -18.92
N ILE A 73 -10.10 0.00 -18.12
CA ILE A 73 -11.23 0.82 -18.56
C ILE A 73 -10.78 2.21 -19.03
N SER A 74 -9.95 2.90 -18.24
CA SER A 74 -9.59 4.28 -18.50
C SER A 74 -8.48 4.45 -19.54
N VAL A 75 -7.49 3.55 -19.57
CA VAL A 75 -6.28 3.71 -20.38
C VAL A 75 -6.28 2.85 -21.63
N LEU A 76 -6.71 1.59 -21.53
CA LEU A 76 -6.66 0.64 -22.66
C LEU A 76 -7.93 0.73 -23.51
N GLU A 77 -9.09 0.60 -22.88
CA GLU A 77 -10.41 0.60 -23.54
C GLU A 77 -10.89 2.03 -23.80
N LYS A 78 -10.52 2.98 -22.93
CA LYS A 78 -10.95 4.38 -22.94
C LYS A 78 -12.48 4.53 -22.92
N SER A 79 -13.18 3.59 -22.28
CA SER A 79 -14.64 3.52 -22.25
C SER A 79 -15.26 4.42 -21.16
N PHE A 80 -14.51 4.74 -20.10
CA PHE A 80 -14.90 5.72 -19.07
C PHE A 80 -13.67 6.38 -18.44
N GLN A 81 -13.75 7.69 -18.17
CA GLN A 81 -12.59 8.50 -17.73
C GLN A 81 -11.35 8.24 -18.62
N PRO A 82 -11.43 8.53 -19.94
CA PRO A 82 -10.33 8.21 -20.85
C PRO A 82 -9.05 8.91 -20.40
N MET A 83 -7.96 8.16 -20.37
CA MET A 83 -6.65 8.57 -19.89
C MET A 83 -5.56 8.00 -20.81
N THR A 84 -4.41 8.64 -20.83
CA THR A 84 -3.17 8.07 -21.34
C THR A 84 -2.44 7.32 -20.21
N HIS A 85 -1.41 6.54 -20.55
CA HIS A 85 -0.52 5.96 -19.54
C HIS A 85 0.14 7.04 -18.68
N THR A 86 0.58 8.14 -19.32
CA THR A 86 1.17 9.29 -18.63
C THR A 86 0.19 9.93 -17.65
N ASP A 87 -1.08 10.05 -18.00
CA ASP A 87 -2.10 10.59 -17.08
C ASP A 87 -2.28 9.65 -15.86
N ALA A 88 -2.15 8.33 -16.07
CA ALA A 88 -2.21 7.37 -14.96
C ALA A 88 -0.96 7.47 -14.06
N VAL A 89 0.22 7.70 -14.64
CA VAL A 89 1.45 7.98 -13.90
C VAL A 89 1.29 9.25 -13.06
N GLU A 90 0.85 10.37 -13.65
CA GLU A 90 0.59 11.63 -12.95
C GLU A 90 -0.42 11.47 -11.80
N LEU A 91 -1.48 10.69 -12.01
CA LEU A 91 -2.47 10.42 -10.97
C LEU A 91 -1.86 9.68 -9.78
N ILE A 92 -0.94 8.74 -10.02
CA ILE A 92 -0.22 8.05 -8.94
C ILE A 92 0.83 8.98 -8.29
N GLU A 93 1.48 9.87 -9.04
CA GLU A 93 2.35 10.91 -8.46
C GLU A 93 1.57 11.81 -7.49
N CYS A 94 0.35 12.22 -7.88
CA CYS A 94 -0.56 12.96 -7.01
C CYS A 94 -0.90 12.19 -5.73
N GLU A 95 -1.20 10.89 -5.85
CA GLU A 95 -1.41 10.04 -4.68
C GLU A 95 -0.18 10.01 -3.75
N ARG A 96 1.03 9.84 -4.31
CA ARG A 96 2.26 9.82 -3.50
C ARG A 96 2.46 11.12 -2.75
N LEU A 97 2.15 12.25 -3.38
CA LEU A 97 2.16 13.57 -2.73
C LEU A 97 1.11 13.64 -1.62
N LYS A 98 -0.12 13.15 -1.83
CA LYS A 98 -1.16 13.12 -0.78
C LYS A 98 -0.76 12.29 0.44
N ILE A 99 -0.08 11.18 0.24
CA ILE A 99 0.48 10.36 1.34
C ILE A 99 1.63 11.10 2.03
N SER A 100 2.47 11.78 1.27
CA SER A 100 3.56 12.61 1.80
C SER A 100 3.06 13.82 2.61
N GLU A 101 1.83 14.27 2.38
CA GLU A 101 1.15 15.29 3.17
C GLU A 101 0.40 14.73 4.40
N HIS A 102 0.30 13.39 4.53
CA HIS A 102 -0.45 12.77 5.60
C HIS A 102 0.31 12.80 6.93
N GLY A 103 -0.06 13.72 7.82
CA GLY A 103 0.46 13.79 9.19
C GLY A 103 -0.13 12.70 10.08
N ALA A 104 0.72 11.83 10.63
CA ALA A 104 0.29 10.75 11.53
C ALA A 104 0.27 11.18 13.00
N GLY A 105 -0.91 11.10 13.64
CA GLY A 105 -1.13 11.38 15.06
C GLY A 105 -0.59 10.32 16.04
N LYS A 106 0.57 9.72 15.74
CA LYS A 106 1.17 8.63 16.53
C LYS A 106 1.91 9.11 17.76
N SER A 107 2.05 8.24 18.77
CA SER A 107 2.71 8.57 20.04
C SER A 107 4.21 8.85 19.87
N ARG A 108 4.83 9.44 20.91
CA ARG A 108 6.24 9.84 20.92
C ARG A 108 7.20 8.72 20.49
N GLY A 109 7.08 7.53 21.09
CA GLY A 109 7.95 6.40 20.77
C GLY A 109 7.90 6.03 19.27
N TYR A 110 6.73 6.09 18.65
CA TYR A 110 6.58 5.82 17.21
C TYR A 110 7.02 6.99 16.31
N ARG A 111 7.26 8.19 16.85
CA ARG A 111 7.92 9.27 16.12
C ARG A 111 9.44 9.17 16.19
N GLU A 112 9.97 8.63 17.29
CA GLU A 112 11.41 8.44 17.48
C GLU A 112 11.98 7.31 16.62
N ILE A 113 11.27 6.18 16.49
CA ILE A 113 11.78 5.00 15.76
C ILE A 113 11.66 5.08 14.23
N PHE A 114 11.01 6.12 13.69
CA PHE A 114 10.87 6.36 12.25
C PHE A 114 11.37 7.77 11.88
N PRO A 115 12.67 8.04 12.03
CA PRO A 115 13.23 9.34 11.74
C PRO A 115 13.14 9.67 10.25
N GLY A 116 12.73 10.91 9.93
CA GLY A 116 12.67 11.40 8.56
C GLY A 116 11.46 10.95 7.74
N SER A 117 10.51 10.22 8.33
CA SER A 117 9.24 9.88 7.68
C SER A 117 8.03 10.32 8.51
N ASN A 118 6.90 10.51 7.84
CA ASN A 118 5.63 10.82 8.51
C ASN A 118 5.15 9.61 9.31
N ASP A 119 5.10 8.44 8.67
CA ASP A 119 4.75 7.14 9.23
C ASP A 119 5.28 6.05 8.27
N LEU A 120 4.94 4.79 8.53
CA LEU A 120 5.17 3.69 7.62
C LEU A 120 4.03 3.58 6.60
N PHE A 121 4.27 3.86 5.32
CA PHE A 121 3.31 3.62 4.25
C PHE A 121 3.89 2.63 3.25
N ILE A 122 3.41 1.38 3.28
CA ILE A 122 3.95 0.30 2.46
C ILE A 122 2.84 -0.32 1.63
N LEU A 123 2.91 -0.11 0.31
CA LEU A 123 2.08 -0.79 -0.67
C LEU A 123 2.83 -1.98 -1.30
N THR A 124 2.10 -2.94 -1.85
CA THR A 124 2.69 -4.12 -2.51
C THR A 124 2.27 -4.23 -3.96
N VAL A 125 3.20 -4.64 -4.83
CA VAL A 125 2.98 -4.90 -6.26
C VAL A 125 3.69 -6.19 -6.72
N GLY A 126 3.42 -6.64 -7.94
CA GLY A 126 4.04 -7.82 -8.56
C GLY A 126 3.53 -9.16 -8.05
N GLY A 127 4.36 -10.19 -8.05
CA GLY A 127 3.98 -11.53 -7.59
C GLY A 127 3.15 -12.30 -8.61
N LEU A 128 2.39 -13.29 -8.14
CA LEU A 128 1.50 -14.09 -8.96
C LEU A 128 0.02 -13.78 -8.70
N ASN A 129 -0.79 -13.96 -9.74
CA ASN A 129 -2.25 -14.00 -9.64
C ASN A 129 -2.74 -15.31 -9.01
N GLN A 130 -4.05 -15.37 -8.72
CA GLN A 130 -4.71 -16.55 -8.15
C GLN A 130 -4.58 -17.81 -9.04
N ASP A 131 -4.48 -17.63 -10.35
CA ASP A 131 -4.27 -18.70 -11.34
C ASP A 131 -2.77 -19.06 -11.54
N GLY A 132 -1.88 -18.44 -10.76
CA GLY A 132 -0.44 -18.63 -10.85
C GLY A 132 0.23 -17.98 -12.07
N THR A 133 -0.47 -17.13 -12.80
CA THR A 133 0.11 -16.28 -13.87
C THR A 133 0.85 -15.08 -13.28
N ASP A 134 1.64 -14.40 -14.11
CA ASP A 134 2.34 -13.18 -13.72
C ASP A 134 1.34 -12.08 -13.29
N GLY A 135 1.49 -11.58 -12.07
CA GLY A 135 0.69 -10.47 -11.54
C GLY A 135 1.16 -9.09 -11.99
N CYS A 136 2.31 -8.98 -12.66
CA CYS A 136 2.80 -7.71 -13.19
C CYS A 136 2.01 -7.26 -14.41
N ASN A 137 1.63 -5.98 -14.45
CA ASN A 137 0.87 -5.38 -15.55
C ASN A 137 1.25 -3.90 -15.72
N ASP A 138 0.63 -3.20 -16.69
CA ASP A 138 1.01 -1.81 -16.99
C ASP A 138 0.61 -0.82 -15.89
N MET A 139 -0.31 -1.18 -14.98
CA MET A 139 -0.54 -0.43 -13.75
C MET A 139 0.64 -0.61 -12.77
N THR A 140 1.23 -1.81 -12.68
CA THR A 140 2.47 -2.02 -11.93
C THR A 140 3.58 -1.09 -12.44
N ASP A 141 3.72 -0.97 -13.76
CA ASP A 141 4.72 -0.10 -14.36
C ASP A 141 4.44 1.38 -14.05
N ALA A 142 3.19 1.83 -14.18
CA ALA A 142 2.80 3.21 -13.87
C ALA A 142 3.13 3.60 -12.41
N ILE A 143 2.92 2.69 -11.46
CA ILE A 143 3.25 2.90 -10.04
C ILE A 143 4.76 3.07 -9.84
N LEU A 144 5.58 2.26 -10.52
CA LEU A 144 7.03 2.32 -10.42
C LEU A 144 7.60 3.57 -11.09
N GLU A 145 7.07 3.94 -12.26
CA GLU A 145 7.45 5.16 -12.96
C GLU A 145 7.11 6.40 -12.12
N ALA A 146 5.89 6.48 -11.58
CA ALA A 146 5.48 7.57 -10.68
C ALA A 146 6.43 7.70 -9.48
N ALA A 147 6.79 6.58 -8.84
CA ALA A 147 7.71 6.58 -7.71
C ALA A 147 9.10 7.11 -8.08
N ARG A 148 9.60 6.73 -9.26
CA ARG A 148 10.88 7.19 -9.78
C ARG A 148 10.88 8.68 -10.14
N ASN A 149 9.80 9.16 -10.75
CA ASN A 149 9.66 10.54 -11.20
C ASN A 149 9.59 11.53 -10.03
N ILE A 150 8.67 11.28 -9.07
CA ILE A 150 8.38 12.25 -8.01
C ILE A 150 9.30 12.15 -6.78
N ARG A 151 10.00 11.01 -6.62
CA ARG A 151 11.06 10.79 -5.61
C ARG A 151 10.68 11.14 -4.17
N THR A 152 9.42 10.95 -3.79
CA THR A 152 8.96 11.11 -2.40
C THR A 152 9.38 9.92 -1.56
N THR A 153 9.85 10.12 -0.32
CA THR A 153 10.23 9.04 0.61
C THR A 153 9.10 8.03 0.87
N GLU A 154 7.86 8.51 0.88
CA GLU A 154 6.66 7.70 1.11
C GLU A 154 5.67 7.86 -0.06
N PRO A 155 4.82 6.84 -0.32
CA PRO A 155 4.86 5.50 0.25
C PRO A 155 6.05 4.67 -0.29
N SER A 156 6.60 3.83 0.58
CA SER A 156 7.51 2.75 0.18
C SER A 156 6.78 1.63 -0.57
N ILE A 157 7.52 0.85 -1.35
CA ILE A 157 6.98 -0.20 -2.23
C ILE A 157 7.61 -1.55 -1.88
N VAL A 158 6.79 -2.58 -1.83
CA VAL A 158 7.21 -3.98 -1.81
C VAL A 158 6.94 -4.60 -3.18
N PHE A 159 7.96 -5.19 -3.79
CA PHE A 159 7.82 -6.01 -4.99
C PHE A 159 7.88 -7.49 -4.61
N ARG A 160 6.79 -8.21 -4.88
CA ARG A 160 6.74 -9.67 -4.76
C ARG A 160 7.46 -10.27 -5.96
N TRP A 161 8.67 -10.76 -5.75
CA TRP A 161 9.48 -11.33 -6.83
C TRP A 161 9.12 -12.79 -7.08
N HIS A 162 8.90 -13.10 -8.35
CA HIS A 162 8.77 -14.45 -8.87
C HIS A 162 9.50 -14.59 -10.22
N SER A 163 9.98 -15.79 -10.54
CA SER A 163 10.68 -16.07 -11.80
C SER A 163 9.81 -15.77 -13.03
N LYS A 164 8.52 -16.17 -13.00
CA LYS A 164 7.50 -15.87 -14.02
C LYS A 164 7.27 -14.37 -14.32
N GLY A 165 7.68 -13.46 -13.42
CA GLY A 165 7.46 -12.02 -13.60
C GLY A 165 8.14 -11.45 -14.86
N ARG A 166 7.43 -10.63 -15.63
CA ARG A 166 7.90 -10.05 -16.89
C ARG A 166 9.14 -9.17 -16.72
N LEU A 167 10.06 -9.28 -17.67
CA LEU A 167 11.34 -8.54 -17.63
C LEU A 167 11.13 -7.01 -17.65
N LYS A 168 10.10 -6.52 -18.37
CA LYS A 168 9.75 -5.09 -18.45
C LYS A 168 9.60 -4.47 -17.05
N THR A 169 8.73 -5.02 -16.21
CA THR A 169 8.49 -4.54 -14.85
C THR A 169 9.72 -4.72 -13.95
N LYS A 170 10.44 -5.85 -14.07
CA LYS A 170 11.67 -6.07 -13.30
C LYS A 170 12.74 -5.01 -13.59
N ARG A 171 12.81 -4.49 -14.82
CA ARG A 171 13.68 -3.35 -15.15
C ARG A 171 13.24 -2.07 -14.44
N LEU A 172 11.94 -1.77 -14.40
CA LEU A 172 11.43 -0.58 -13.68
C LEU A 172 11.68 -0.67 -12.16
N VAL A 173 11.54 -1.86 -11.58
CA VAL A 173 11.95 -2.12 -10.18
C VAL A 173 13.42 -1.79 -9.99
N PHE A 174 14.29 -2.25 -10.89
CA PHE A 174 15.71 -1.91 -10.86
C PHE A 174 15.97 -0.42 -11.05
N GLU A 175 15.23 0.27 -11.92
CA GLU A 175 15.37 1.73 -12.12
C GLU A 175 15.07 2.52 -10.83
N CYS A 176 14.07 2.11 -10.04
CA CYS A 176 13.83 2.72 -8.73
C CYS A 176 14.99 2.48 -7.75
N ILE A 177 15.49 1.23 -7.71
CA ILE A 177 16.56 0.82 -6.79
C ILE A 177 17.88 1.52 -7.13
N ARG A 178 18.28 1.52 -8.42
CA ARG A 178 19.55 2.12 -8.87
C ARG A 178 19.58 3.64 -8.65
N ASP A 179 18.42 4.27 -8.65
CA ASP A 179 18.25 5.70 -8.41
C ASP A 179 18.33 6.04 -6.91
N GLY A 180 18.55 5.05 -6.04
CA GLY A 180 18.81 5.24 -4.62
C GLY A 180 17.57 5.44 -3.76
N LEU A 181 16.37 5.12 -4.25
CA LEU A 181 15.13 5.29 -3.48
C LEU A 181 15.03 4.34 -2.27
N GLY A 182 15.77 3.23 -2.29
CA GLY A 182 15.70 2.19 -1.24
C GLY A 182 14.50 1.24 -1.37
N TYR A 183 13.62 1.47 -2.36
CA TYR A 183 12.48 0.61 -2.71
C TYR A 183 12.30 0.57 -4.25
N PRO A 184 11.60 -0.43 -4.81
CA PRO A 184 10.90 -1.52 -4.14
C PRO A 184 11.79 -2.48 -3.35
N SER A 185 11.39 -2.79 -2.11
CA SER A 185 11.99 -3.90 -1.36
C SER A 185 11.51 -5.24 -1.94
N ILE A 186 12.37 -6.25 -1.94
CA ILE A 186 12.10 -7.51 -2.66
C ILE A 186 11.65 -8.59 -1.67
N LYS A 187 10.44 -9.14 -1.89
CA LYS A 187 9.91 -10.27 -1.12
C LYS A 187 9.76 -11.50 -1.99
N HIS A 188 10.11 -12.66 -1.45
CA HIS A 188 9.99 -13.93 -2.18
C HIS A 188 8.52 -14.34 -2.28
N ASP A 189 7.96 -14.35 -3.50
CA ASP A 189 6.54 -14.61 -3.73
C ASP A 189 6.09 -15.98 -3.18
N THR A 190 6.80 -17.04 -3.55
CA THR A 190 6.48 -18.42 -3.16
C THR A 190 6.46 -18.63 -1.64
N ILE A 191 7.39 -18.00 -0.90
CA ILE A 191 7.43 -18.12 0.57
C ILE A 191 6.22 -17.45 1.20
N GLY A 192 5.86 -16.24 0.74
CA GLY A 192 4.67 -15.55 1.25
C GLY A 192 3.38 -16.32 0.96
N THR A 193 3.24 -16.84 -0.26
CA THR A 193 2.08 -17.66 -0.65
C THR A 193 2.01 -18.95 0.18
N ALA A 194 3.12 -19.66 0.36
CA ALA A 194 3.18 -20.85 1.20
C ALA A 194 2.83 -20.54 2.67
N GLN A 195 3.26 -19.37 3.17
CA GLN A 195 2.91 -18.90 4.51
C GLN A 195 1.40 -18.65 4.65
N MET A 196 0.75 -18.02 3.67
CA MET A 196 -0.71 -17.82 3.70
C MET A 196 -1.47 -19.14 3.72
N MET A 197 -1.06 -20.12 2.91
CA MET A 197 -1.63 -21.47 2.95
C MET A 197 -1.43 -22.14 4.31
N TYR A 198 -0.23 -22.02 4.89
CA TYR A 198 0.09 -22.58 6.20
C TYR A 198 -0.86 -22.06 7.29
N TYR A 199 -1.02 -20.73 7.38
CA TYR A 199 -1.90 -20.10 8.38
C TYR A 199 -3.39 -20.39 8.11
N GLY A 200 -3.79 -20.53 6.86
CA GLY A 200 -5.17 -20.88 6.49
C GLY A 200 -5.68 -22.17 7.16
N ARG A 201 -4.78 -23.11 7.48
CA ARG A 201 -5.11 -24.38 8.16
C ARG A 201 -5.57 -24.21 9.61
N PHE A 202 -5.26 -23.07 10.23
CA PHE A 202 -5.58 -22.79 11.63
C PHE A 202 -6.82 -21.90 11.79
N SER A 203 -7.59 -21.71 10.72
CA SER A 203 -8.83 -20.94 10.77
C SER A 203 -9.84 -21.56 11.73
N GLN A 204 -10.27 -20.81 12.75
CA GLN A 204 -11.19 -21.30 13.79
C GLN A 204 -12.58 -21.67 13.27
N ASN A 205 -12.97 -21.16 12.10
CA ASN A 205 -14.25 -21.44 11.44
C ASN A 205 -14.10 -22.16 10.09
N ASN A 206 -12.96 -22.82 9.84
CA ASN A 206 -12.67 -23.54 8.59
C ASN A 206 -12.78 -22.69 7.31
N ASN A 207 -12.55 -21.38 7.40
CA ASN A 207 -12.60 -20.46 6.26
C ASN A 207 -11.27 -19.67 6.11
N GLY A 208 -10.15 -20.37 6.22
CA GLY A 208 -8.82 -19.83 5.92
C GLY A 208 -8.65 -19.55 4.43
N ALA A 209 -7.47 -19.06 4.03
CA ALA A 209 -7.18 -18.86 2.61
C ALA A 209 -7.29 -20.18 1.84
N THR A 210 -8.00 -20.17 0.70
CA THR A 210 -7.88 -21.24 -0.29
C THR A 210 -6.49 -21.17 -0.96
N PRO A 211 -6.05 -22.23 -1.69
CA PRO A 211 -4.80 -22.18 -2.44
C PRO A 211 -4.71 -20.99 -3.38
N GLU A 212 -5.82 -20.62 -4.03
CA GLU A 212 -5.91 -19.48 -4.93
C GLU A 212 -5.82 -18.15 -4.16
N GLU A 213 -6.60 -18.00 -3.08
CA GLU A 213 -6.58 -16.79 -2.23
C GLU A 213 -5.22 -16.58 -1.55
N ALA A 214 -4.44 -17.65 -1.33
CA ALA A 214 -3.11 -17.54 -0.74
C ALA A 214 -2.13 -16.73 -1.61
N HIS A 215 -2.41 -16.57 -2.91
CA HIS A 215 -1.66 -15.67 -3.79
C HIS A 215 -2.01 -14.20 -3.59
N ASP A 216 -3.11 -13.89 -2.90
CA ASP A 216 -3.57 -12.52 -2.65
C ASP A 216 -3.07 -12.01 -1.30
N TRP A 217 -1.78 -11.70 -1.26
CA TRP A 217 -1.13 -11.12 -0.10
C TRP A 217 -0.34 -9.84 -0.41
N ALA A 218 -0.26 -8.97 0.59
CA ALA A 218 0.60 -7.79 0.64
C ALA A 218 1.38 -7.81 1.96
N ASN A 219 2.45 -7.03 2.08
CA ASN A 219 2.99 -6.78 3.42
C ASN A 219 2.04 -5.87 4.20
N VAL A 220 1.75 -6.21 5.46
CA VAL A 220 0.85 -5.45 6.35
C VAL A 220 1.50 -4.13 6.81
N LEU A 221 2.80 -4.17 7.09
CA LEU A 221 3.68 -3.01 7.30
C LEU A 221 4.96 -3.27 6.51
N CYS A 222 6.13 -3.23 7.16
CA CYS A 222 7.40 -3.41 6.46
C CYS A 222 7.60 -4.83 5.91
N MET A 223 7.28 -5.87 6.70
CA MET A 223 7.86 -7.21 6.46
C MET A 223 6.90 -8.39 6.45
N SER A 224 5.78 -8.34 7.18
CA SER A 224 4.91 -9.52 7.34
C SER A 224 3.88 -9.60 6.22
N PRO A 225 3.81 -10.71 5.46
CA PRO A 225 2.71 -10.99 4.56
C PRO A 225 1.38 -11.07 5.32
N GLY A 226 0.32 -10.61 4.69
CA GLY A 226 -1.06 -10.79 5.12
C GLY A 226 -2.00 -10.79 3.93
N LEU A 227 -3.12 -11.50 4.06
CA LEU A 227 -4.13 -11.58 3.00
C LEU A 227 -4.70 -10.19 2.68
N VAL A 228 -4.99 -9.95 1.41
CA VAL A 228 -5.69 -8.76 0.92
C VAL A 228 -6.85 -9.17 0.03
N GLY A 229 -7.84 -8.29 -0.08
CA GLY A 229 -9.05 -8.52 -0.88
C GLY A 229 -10.32 -8.26 -0.09
N ARG A 230 -11.43 -8.81 -0.57
CA ARG A 230 -12.77 -8.51 -0.03
C ARG A 230 -13.05 -9.16 1.33
N ARG A 231 -12.23 -10.13 1.77
CA ARG A 231 -12.40 -10.88 3.02
C ARG A 231 -11.03 -11.30 3.58
N LYS A 232 -11.00 -11.77 4.83
CA LYS A 232 -9.86 -12.45 5.49
C LYS A 232 -8.60 -11.61 5.76
N ALA A 233 -8.53 -10.36 5.30
CA ALA A 233 -7.41 -9.47 5.63
C ALA A 233 -7.23 -9.28 7.16
N GLN A 234 -6.00 -9.04 7.60
CA GLN A 234 -5.72 -8.67 8.99
C GLN A 234 -6.41 -7.34 9.33
N LYS A 235 -6.98 -7.22 10.54
CA LYS A 235 -7.79 -6.04 10.95
C LYS A 235 -7.14 -5.19 12.04
N THR A 236 -6.18 -5.74 12.76
CA THR A 236 -5.55 -5.06 13.89
C THR A 236 -4.13 -5.57 14.07
N ARG A 237 -3.25 -4.71 14.60
CA ARG A 237 -1.89 -5.09 15.01
C ARG A 237 -1.90 -6.09 16.17
N SER A 238 -3.00 -6.20 16.92
CA SER A 238 -3.18 -7.20 17.99
C SER A 238 -3.15 -8.64 17.49
N GLU A 239 -3.50 -8.89 16.21
CA GLU A 239 -3.38 -10.21 15.59
C GLU A 239 -1.91 -10.61 15.40
N GLY A 240 -1.08 -9.66 15.00
CA GLY A 240 0.31 -9.89 14.66
C GLY A 240 1.04 -8.58 14.42
N GLY A 241 2.10 -8.38 15.19
CA GLY A 241 2.90 -7.16 15.18
C GLY A 241 3.42 -6.84 16.58
N GLY A 242 4.36 -5.90 16.65
CA GLY A 242 5.16 -5.67 17.85
C GLY A 242 6.58 -6.18 17.64
N SER A 243 7.44 -5.91 18.61
CA SER A 243 8.86 -6.21 18.52
C SER A 243 9.33 -6.81 19.83
N LEU A 244 10.29 -7.72 19.74
CA LEU A 244 11.06 -8.25 20.85
C LEU A 244 12.53 -7.93 20.58
N PHE A 245 13.31 -7.80 21.65
CA PHE A 245 14.70 -7.32 21.56
C PHE A 245 15.68 -8.39 22.08
N PRO A 246 16.11 -9.35 21.24
CA PRO A 246 17.02 -10.42 21.65
C PRO A 246 18.31 -9.94 22.32
N ALA A 247 18.84 -8.78 21.91
CA ALA A 247 20.03 -8.20 22.52
C ALA A 247 19.82 -7.87 24.01
N LYS A 248 18.72 -7.20 24.36
CA LYS A 248 18.40 -6.89 25.76
C LYS A 248 18.02 -8.16 26.55
N ILE A 249 17.31 -9.11 25.92
CA ILE A 249 17.01 -10.41 26.52
C ILE A 249 18.31 -11.15 26.88
N MET A 250 19.28 -11.17 25.98
CA MET A 250 20.60 -11.78 26.24
C MET A 250 21.31 -11.10 27.40
N GLU A 251 21.35 -9.77 27.42
CA GLU A 251 21.98 -9.00 28.50
C GLU A 251 21.38 -9.33 29.87
N ILE A 252 20.05 -9.28 30.01
CA ILE A 252 19.40 -9.56 31.30
C ILE A 252 19.50 -11.05 31.66
N THR A 253 19.55 -11.96 30.68
CA THR A 253 19.79 -13.40 30.96
C THR A 253 21.12 -13.60 31.69
N LEU A 254 22.15 -12.83 31.31
CA LEU A 254 23.46 -12.85 31.96
C LEU A 254 23.51 -12.07 33.29
N ALA A 255 22.40 -11.42 33.68
CA ALA A 255 22.25 -10.63 34.90
C ALA A 255 21.04 -11.07 35.74
N ASN A 256 20.65 -12.34 35.67
CA ASN A 256 19.51 -12.92 36.42
C ASN A 256 18.18 -12.18 36.21
N GLY A 257 17.94 -11.69 34.98
CA GLY A 257 16.77 -10.92 34.59
C GLY A 257 16.80 -9.44 35.02
N PHE A 258 17.87 -8.96 35.65
CA PHE A 258 17.99 -7.57 36.08
C PHE A 258 18.62 -6.69 34.99
N ASP A 259 17.93 -5.61 34.60
CA ASP A 259 18.40 -4.65 33.61
C ASP A 259 19.18 -3.51 34.27
N TRP A 260 20.45 -3.76 34.57
CA TRP A 260 21.33 -2.80 35.23
C TRP A 260 21.78 -1.62 34.34
N SER A 261 21.79 -1.79 33.00
CA SER A 261 22.39 -0.81 32.09
C SER A 261 21.45 0.29 31.61
N TYR A 262 20.14 0.09 31.73
CA TYR A 262 19.14 1.05 31.24
C TYR A 262 18.08 1.39 32.29
N SER A 263 17.23 0.43 32.67
CA SER A 263 16.08 0.70 33.56
C SER A 263 16.38 0.57 35.06
N ASN A 264 17.50 -0.07 35.41
CA ASN A 264 17.93 -0.36 36.78
C ASN A 264 16.85 -1.07 37.61
N MET A 265 16.16 -2.03 37.00
CA MET A 265 15.12 -2.84 37.64
C MET A 265 15.09 -4.27 37.07
N GLN A 266 14.39 -5.17 37.75
CA GLN A 266 14.09 -6.51 37.24
C GLN A 266 13.09 -6.42 36.08
N LEU A 267 13.33 -7.14 34.98
CA LEU A 267 12.42 -7.30 33.85
C LEU A 267 11.76 -8.68 33.81
#